data_AF-A0AAU9XXE2-F1
#
_entry.id   AF-A0AAU9XXE2-F1
#
_cell.length_a   1.000
_cell.length_b   1.000
_cell.length_c   1.000
_cell.angle_alpha   90.00
_cell.angle_beta   90.00
_cell.angle_gamma   90.00
#
_symmetry.space_group_name_H-M   'P 1'
#
loop_
_entity.id
_entity.type
_entity.pdbx_description
1 polymer ?
#
loop_
_entity_poly.entity_id
_entity_poly.type
_entity_poly.pdbx_seq_one_letter_code
_entity_poly.pdbx_strand_id
1 'polypeptide(L)'
;MTQNGRNLKTRLTEHKQALRKGDVNNHIAKLHRLTNHTIDWDSAQCLTYSTDYFQRLTLESWFTNLEQTSLNRYQSLPAPYKRLIHDINITNERTERPNFTNGSRPTNHDRPTPLESQSQ
;
A
#
# COMPACT_ATOMS: atom_id res chain seq x y z
N MET A 1 -18.89 9.79 6.66
CA MET A 1 -18.06 10.98 6.36
C MET A 1 -17.64 10.86 4.91
N THR A 2 -18.07 11.76 4.04
CA THR A 2 -17.68 11.76 2.62
C THR A 2 -16.82 12.99 2.34
N GLN A 3 -15.66 12.77 1.72
CA GLN A 3 -14.55 13.72 1.69
C GLN A 3 -14.71 14.73 0.54
N ASN A 4 -15.54 15.75 0.70
CA ASN A 4 -15.72 16.78 -0.32
C ASN A 4 -14.43 17.60 -0.53
N GLY A 5 -13.68 17.38 -1.62
CA GLY A 5 -12.81 18.33 -2.34
C GLY A 5 -11.93 19.35 -1.58
N ARG A 6 -11.63 19.19 -0.29
CA ARG A 6 -10.89 20.18 0.53
C ARG A 6 -9.39 19.95 0.50
N ASN A 7 -8.62 21.03 0.61
CA ASN A 7 -7.17 21.03 0.73
C ASN A 7 -6.71 20.18 1.94
N LEU A 8 -5.68 19.34 1.74
CA LEU A 8 -5.11 18.43 2.75
C LEU A 8 -4.78 19.16 4.07
N LYS A 9 -4.18 20.36 3.99
CA LYS A 9 -3.80 21.16 5.17
C LYS A 9 -5.00 21.50 6.04
N THR A 10 -6.12 21.87 5.42
CA THR A 10 -7.37 22.17 6.13
C THR A 10 -7.89 20.93 6.84
N ARG A 11 -7.87 19.77 6.18
CA ARG A 11 -8.31 18.50 6.77
C ARG A 11 -7.45 18.07 7.95
N LEU A 12 -6.13 18.16 7.82
CA LEU A 12 -5.21 17.88 8.94
C LEU A 12 -5.48 18.81 10.12
N THR A 13 -5.77 20.08 9.86
CA THR A 13 -6.10 21.06 10.92
C THR A 13 -7.43 20.72 11.62
N GLU A 14 -8.48 20.39 10.86
CA GLU A 14 -9.78 19.93 11.41
C GLU A 14 -9.59 18.70 12.31
N HIS A 15 -8.80 17.72 11.86
CA HIS A 15 -8.55 16.48 12.60
C HIS A 15 -7.72 16.72 13.87
N LYS A 16 -6.64 17.51 13.79
CA LYS A 16 -5.87 17.95 14.97
C LYS A 16 -6.76 18.69 15.97
N GLN A 17 -7.65 19.55 15.51
CA GLN A 17 -8.57 20.28 16.38
C GLN A 17 -9.59 19.36 17.07
N ALA A 18 -10.16 18.40 16.34
CA ALA A 18 -11.08 17.41 16.90
C ALA A 18 -10.41 16.57 18.00
N LEU A 19 -9.13 16.21 17.80
CA LEU A 19 -8.33 15.50 18.79
C LEU A 19 -8.16 16.33 20.08
N ARG A 20 -7.79 17.62 19.93
CA ARG A 20 -7.59 18.54 21.06
C ARG A 20 -8.88 18.81 21.84
N LYS A 21 -10.02 18.86 21.15
CA LYS A 21 -11.34 19.07 21.77
C LYS A 21 -11.92 17.78 22.38
N GLY A 22 -11.33 16.61 22.13
CA GLY A 22 -11.90 15.33 22.52
C GLY A 22 -13.26 15.07 21.87
N ASP A 23 -13.45 15.52 20.62
CA ASP A 23 -14.74 15.43 19.93
C ASP A 23 -15.15 13.96 19.73
N VAL A 24 -16.09 13.49 20.56
CA VAL A 24 -16.56 12.10 20.56
C VAL A 24 -17.29 11.71 19.27
N ASN A 25 -17.76 12.68 18.49
CA ASN A 25 -18.40 12.45 17.20
C ASN A 25 -17.36 12.33 16.06
N ASN A 26 -16.12 12.74 16.31
CA ASN A 26 -15.03 12.56 15.35
C ASN A 26 -14.41 11.17 15.50
N HIS A 27 -14.35 10.43 14.40
CA HIS A 27 -13.86 9.06 14.42
C HIS A 27 -12.38 8.96 14.81
N ILE A 28 -11.56 9.92 14.36
CA ILE A 28 -10.13 9.94 14.67
C ILE A 28 -9.91 10.23 16.16
N ALA A 29 -10.67 11.16 16.73
CA ALA A 29 -10.58 11.45 18.16
C ALA A 29 -11.04 10.27 19.02
N LYS A 30 -12.12 9.58 18.62
CA LYS A 30 -12.59 8.36 19.28
C LYS A 30 -11.53 7.27 19.25
N LEU A 31 -10.91 7.05 18.10
CA LEU A 31 -9.91 5.99 17.93
C LEU A 31 -8.63 6.28 18.70
N HIS A 32 -8.09 7.50 18.63
CA HIS A 32 -6.90 7.90 19.38
C HIS A 32 -7.04 7.61 20.87
N ARG A 33 -8.22 7.86 21.44
CA ARG A 33 -8.54 7.53 22.84
C ARG A 33 -8.52 6.03 23.13
N LEU A 34 -8.87 5.20 22.14
CA LEU A 34 -8.93 3.74 22.30
C LEU A 34 -7.58 3.07 22.12
N THR A 35 -6.74 3.60 21.24
CA THR A 35 -5.49 2.92 20.83
C THR A 35 -4.24 3.48 21.50
N ASN A 36 -4.31 4.66 22.15
CA ASN A 36 -3.16 5.38 22.72
C ASN A 36 -2.00 5.59 21.72
N HIS A 37 -2.25 5.44 20.42
CA HIS A 37 -1.25 5.65 19.38
C HIS A 37 -1.11 7.14 19.05
N THR A 38 0.13 7.60 18.95
CA THR A 38 0.42 8.94 18.43
C THR A 38 0.25 8.91 16.92
N ILE A 39 -0.57 9.83 16.41
CA ILE A 39 -0.77 9.99 14.96
C ILE A 39 0.35 10.87 14.42
N ASP A 40 1.14 10.33 13.49
CA ASP A 40 2.07 11.13 12.71
C ASP A 40 1.31 11.94 11.66
N TRP A 41 1.21 13.24 11.87
CA TRP A 41 0.52 14.15 10.97
C TRP A 41 1.42 14.73 9.89
N ASP A 42 2.74 14.66 10.07
CA ASP A 42 3.71 15.35 9.22
C ASP A 42 4.06 14.52 7.99
N SER A 43 3.94 13.19 8.07
CA SER A 43 4.00 12.27 6.92
C SER A 43 2.70 12.20 6.09
N ALA A 44 1.65 12.92 6.49
CA ALA A 44 0.37 12.85 5.80
C ALA A 44 0.47 13.43 4.38
N GLN A 45 0.11 12.62 3.38
CA GLN A 45 0.12 12.98 1.97
C GLN A 45 -1.21 12.71 1.28
N CYS A 46 -1.45 13.42 0.17
CA CYS A 46 -2.59 13.18 -0.70
C CYS A 46 -2.24 12.07 -1.71
N LEU A 47 -2.88 10.91 -1.63
CA LEU A 47 -2.62 9.79 -2.54
C LEU A 47 -3.23 9.99 -3.93
N THR A 48 -4.36 10.68 -4.02
CA THR A 48 -5.08 10.91 -5.28
C THR A 48 -6.04 12.09 -5.15
N TYR A 49 -6.41 12.68 -6.29
CA TYR A 49 -7.34 13.79 -6.37
C TYR A 49 -8.40 13.52 -7.44
N SER A 50 -9.69 13.59 -7.07
CA SER A 50 -10.80 13.57 -8.01
C SER A 50 -11.94 14.47 -7.53
N THR A 51 -12.49 15.25 -8.46
CA THR A 51 -13.65 16.11 -8.23
C THR A 51 -14.95 15.29 -8.26
N ASP A 52 -14.99 14.18 -9.00
CA ASP A 52 -16.15 13.29 -9.06
C ASP A 52 -16.36 12.54 -7.73
N TYR A 53 -17.60 12.52 -7.28
CA TYR A 53 -17.98 11.94 -6.01
C TYR A 53 -17.82 10.42 -5.98
N PHE A 54 -18.26 9.72 -7.04
CA PHE A 54 -18.24 8.26 -7.09
C PHE A 54 -16.82 7.72 -7.28
N GLN A 55 -16.01 8.39 -8.10
CA GLN A 55 -14.58 8.08 -8.23
C GLN A 55 -13.88 8.23 -6.89
N ARG A 56 -14.12 9.31 -6.16
CA ARG A 56 -13.52 9.53 -4.86
C ARG A 56 -13.95 8.49 -3.83
N LEU A 57 -15.23 8.12 -3.78
CA LEU A 57 -15.69 7.02 -2.91
C LEU A 57 -15.02 5.69 -3.27
N THR A 58 -14.87 5.42 -4.56
CA THR A 58 -14.21 4.19 -5.05
C THR A 58 -12.75 4.16 -4.64
N LEU A 59 -12.03 5.27 -4.83
CA LEU A 59 -10.62 5.43 -4.44
C LEU A 59 -10.43 5.34 -2.92
N GLU A 60 -11.28 6.02 -2.14
CA GLU A 60 -11.25 5.95 -0.68
C GLU A 60 -11.45 4.52 -0.19
N SER A 61 -12.41 3.81 -0.77
CA SER A 61 -12.66 2.40 -0.48
C SER A 61 -11.46 1.53 -0.85
N TRP A 62 -10.90 1.73 -2.05
CA TRP A 62 -9.73 0.99 -2.54
C TRP A 62 -8.52 1.12 -1.62
N PHE A 63 -8.11 2.35 -1.28
CA PHE A 63 -6.97 2.57 -0.40
C PHE A 63 -7.21 2.07 1.03
N THR A 64 -8.42 2.25 1.56
CA THR A 64 -8.77 1.71 2.89
C THR A 64 -8.71 0.18 2.91
N ASN A 65 -9.03 -0.49 1.80
CA ASN A 65 -9.01 -1.95 1.69
C ASN A 65 -7.61 -2.53 1.44
N LEU A 66 -6.71 -1.76 0.81
CA LEU A 66 -5.29 -2.16 0.67
C LEU A 66 -4.55 -2.12 2.01
N GLU A 67 -4.90 -1.16 2.86
CA GLU A 67 -4.26 -0.91 4.15
C GLU A 67 -4.81 -1.85 5.24
N GLN A 68 -3.98 -2.81 5.69
CA GLN A 68 -4.33 -3.83 6.69
C GLN A 68 -4.77 -3.26 8.05
N THR A 69 -4.35 -2.03 8.37
CA THR A 69 -4.63 -1.34 9.64
C THR A 69 -5.37 -0.02 9.45
N SER A 70 -6.08 0.12 8.33
CA SER A 70 -6.77 1.37 8.04
C SER A 70 -7.79 1.72 9.11
N LEU A 71 -7.73 2.98 9.53
CA LEU A 71 -8.59 3.56 10.56
C LEU A 71 -9.92 4.05 9.99
N ASN A 72 -10.07 4.01 8.67
CA ASN A 72 -11.28 4.46 7.99
C ASN A 72 -12.33 3.37 8.01
N ARG A 73 -13.60 3.75 8.13
CA ARG A 73 -14.72 2.80 8.18
C ARG A 73 -14.81 2.12 6.82
N TYR A 74 -14.53 0.83 6.80
CA TYR A 74 -14.58 -0.03 5.62
C TYR A 74 -15.84 0.24 4.79
N GLN A 75 -15.65 0.82 3.61
CA GLN A 75 -16.69 0.91 2.59
C GLN A 75 -16.62 -0.38 1.75
N SER A 76 -17.74 -1.11 1.67
CA SER A 76 -17.77 -2.39 0.97
C SER A 76 -17.63 -2.16 -0.53
N LEU A 77 -16.51 -2.60 -1.09
CA LEU A 77 -16.33 -2.66 -2.53
C LEU A 77 -17.14 -3.81 -3.15
N PRO A 78 -17.57 -3.69 -4.41
CA PRO A 78 -18.10 -4.81 -5.18
C PRO A 78 -17.07 -5.96 -5.27
N ALA A 79 -17.56 -7.20 -5.38
CA ALA A 79 -16.73 -8.41 -5.37
C ALA A 79 -15.55 -8.41 -6.38
N PRO A 80 -15.69 -7.89 -7.62
CA PRO A 80 -14.58 -7.83 -8.57
C PRO A 80 -13.37 -7.04 -8.03
N TYR A 81 -13.61 -5.92 -7.34
CA TYR A 81 -12.55 -5.08 -6.80
C TYR A 81 -11.88 -5.72 -5.57
N LYS A 82 -12.63 -6.47 -4.76
CA LYS A 82 -12.05 -7.22 -3.62
C LYS A 82 -11.05 -8.28 -4.08
N ARG A 83 -11.35 -9.01 -5.17
CA ARG A 83 -10.45 -10.01 -5.75
C ARG A 83 -9.15 -9.36 -6.24
N LEU A 84 -9.25 -8.25 -6.97
CA LEU A 84 -8.07 -7.53 -7.45
C LEU A 84 -7.15 -7.06 -6.30
N ILE A 85 -7.71 -6.53 -5.22
CA ILE A 85 -6.94 -6.10 -4.04
C ILE A 85 -6.20 -7.29 -3.41
N HIS A 86 -6.87 -8.42 -3.26
CA HIS A 86 -6.27 -9.64 -2.73
C HIS A 86 -5.10 -10.13 -3.60
N ASP A 87 -5.27 -10.13 -4.92
CA ASP A 87 -4.24 -10.58 -5.85
C ASP A 87 -3.02 -9.63 -5.86
N ILE A 88 -3.24 -8.32 -5.73
CA ILE A 88 -2.19 -7.31 -5.58
C ILE A 88 -1.40 -7.55 -4.28
N ASN A 89 -2.10 -7.76 -3.16
CA ASN A 89 -1.45 -7.98 -1.87
C ASN A 89 -0.58 -9.25 -1.87
N ILE A 90 -1.07 -10.37 -2.43
CA ILE A 90 -0.27 -11.60 -2.59
C ILE A 90 0.99 -11.34 -3.43
N THR A 91 0.86 -10.55 -4.48
CA THR A 91 1.99 -10.24 -5.37
C THR A 91 3.06 -9.45 -4.62
N ASN A 92 2.67 -8.43 -3.86
CA ASN A 92 3.59 -7.62 -3.05
C ASN A 92 4.32 -8.47 -1.99
N GLU A 93 3.62 -9.37 -1.29
CA GLU A 93 4.23 -10.28 -0.31
C GLU A 93 5.30 -11.20 -0.95
N ARG A 94 5.12 -11.58 -2.22
CA ARG A 94 6.09 -12.40 -2.94
C ARG A 94 7.31 -11.61 -3.38
N THR A 95 7.15 -10.31 -3.68
CA THR A 95 8.26 -9.43 -4.09
C THR A 95 9.11 -8.97 -2.91
N GLU A 96 8.54 -8.83 -1.72
CA GLU A 96 9.24 -8.45 -0.47
C GLU A 96 10.12 -9.60 0.09
N ARG A 97 9.90 -10.84 -0.35
CA ARG A 97 10.80 -11.95 0.00
C ARG A 97 12.04 -11.90 -0.90
N PRO A 98 13.26 -11.72 -0.37
CA PRO A 98 14.45 -11.81 -1.19
C PRO A 98 14.51 -13.21 -1.80
N ASN A 99 14.60 -13.26 -3.13
CA ASN A 99 14.82 -14.50 -3.87
C ASN A 99 16.14 -15.13 -3.41
N PHE A 100 16.08 -16.07 -2.47
CA PHE A 100 17.18 -16.99 -2.23
C PHE A 100 17.20 -18.02 -3.35
N THR A 101 17.71 -17.63 -4.52
CA THR A 101 18.05 -18.57 -5.60
C THR A 101 19.33 -18.10 -6.28
N ASN A 102 20.48 -18.40 -5.68
CA ASN A 102 21.69 -18.63 -6.46
C ASN A 102 21.76 -20.12 -6.73
N GLY A 103 21.12 -20.54 -7.83
CA GLY A 103 21.38 -21.84 -8.44
C GLY A 103 22.84 -21.87 -8.89
N SER A 104 23.59 -22.82 -8.36
CA SER A 104 24.95 -23.13 -8.78
C SER A 104 25.00 -23.29 -10.30
N ARG A 105 25.72 -22.39 -10.97
CA ARG A 105 26.10 -22.52 -12.37
C ARG A 105 27.20 -23.59 -12.45
N PRO A 106 27.01 -24.75 -13.09
CA PRO A 106 28.13 -25.62 -13.39
C PRO A 106 28.92 -24.96 -14.52
N THR A 107 30.13 -24.52 -14.22
CA THR A 107 31.11 -24.09 -15.22
C THR A 107 31.66 -25.32 -15.92
N ASN A 108 31.33 -25.51 -17.20
CA ASN A 108 31.98 -26.48 -18.07
C ASN A 108 33.43 -26.06 -18.32
N HIS A 109 34.34 -26.40 -17.42
CA HIS A 109 35.77 -26.46 -17.70
C HIS A 109 36.10 -27.92 -17.96
N ASP A 110 36.04 -28.32 -19.23
CA ASP A 110 36.86 -29.38 -19.82
C ASP A 110 36.53 -29.45 -21.32
N ARG A 111 37.18 -28.58 -22.10
CA ARG A 111 37.28 -28.72 -23.55
C ARG A 111 38.75 -29.01 -23.86
N PRO A 112 39.12 -30.21 -24.30
CA PRO A 112 40.45 -30.44 -24.86
C PRO A 112 40.54 -29.77 -26.23
N THR A 113 41.60 -29.01 -26.43
CA THR A 113 42.00 -28.36 -27.68
C THR A 113 42.33 -29.42 -28.76
N PRO A 114 41.93 -29.25 -30.04
CA PRO A 114 42.34 -30.16 -31.10
C PRO A 114 43.81 -29.91 -31.49
N LEU A 115 44.62 -30.97 -31.61
CA LEU A 115 45.95 -30.89 -32.22
C LEU A 115 45.82 -31.29 -33.71
N GLU A 116 46.19 -30.38 -34.60
CA GLU A 116 46.27 -30.61 -36.04
C GLU A 116 47.36 -31.63 -36.42
N SER A 117 46.98 -32.51 -37.35
CA SER A 117 47.68 -32.95 -38.57
C SER A 117 49.17 -33.33 -38.54
N GLN A 118 49.47 -34.60 -38.85
CA GLN A 118 50.66 -34.96 -39.63
C GLN A 118 50.30 -35.92 -40.78
N SER A 119 50.78 -35.53 -41.96
CA SER A 119 50.74 -36.23 -43.24
C SER A 119 51.68 -37.45 -43.24
N GLN A 120 51.23 -38.54 -43.87
CA GLN A 120 51.95 -39.32 -44.90
C GLN A 120 50.93 -40.07 -45.77
#